data_AF-A0AAE6YCM3-F1
#
_entry.id   AF-A0AAE6YCM3-F1
#
_cell.length_a   1.000
_cell.length_b   1.000
_cell.length_c   1.000
_cell.angle_alpha   90.00
_cell.angle_beta   90.00
_cell.angle_gamma   90.00
#
_symmetry.space_group_name_H-M   'P 1'
#
loop_
_entity.id
_entity.type
_entity.pdbx_description
1 polymer ?
#
loop_
_entity_poly.entity_id
_entity_poly.type
_entity_poly.pdbx_seq_one_letter_code
_entity_poly.pdbx_strand_id
1 'polypeptide(L)'
;MTNQQSHPGDPDPGHDPSRRDEDLAALLERLLAQAPGRTQKDLAAGAGISYPTLNAWMNRTRGTSRIDPEKLRAMVEVFRRWGVSTTPREFFEAVGRPVPGPSGDEREARLLKLYRQLPESRQRALLKDAEAMLQVSRIM
;
A
#
# COMPACT_ATOMS: atom_id res chain seq x y z
N MET A 1 -38.61 0.77 29.73
CA MET A 1 -37.42 -0.08 29.48
C MET A 1 -37.42 -0.43 28.01
N THR A 2 -36.59 0.22 27.20
CA THR A 2 -36.59 0.09 25.75
C THR A 2 -35.23 -0.41 25.28
N ASN A 3 -35.28 -1.56 24.61
CA ASN A 3 -34.18 -2.38 24.12
C ASN A 3 -33.53 -1.69 22.90
N GLN A 4 -32.25 -1.32 22.96
CA GLN A 4 -31.49 -0.93 21.77
C GLN A 4 -30.45 -2.00 21.44
N GLN A 5 -30.78 -2.79 20.42
CA GLN A 5 -29.86 -3.73 19.78
C GLN A 5 -29.00 -2.96 18.76
N SER A 6 -27.71 -2.83 19.06
CA SER A 6 -26.71 -2.29 18.14
C SER A 6 -26.61 -3.18 16.89
N HIS A 7 -26.92 -2.62 15.72
CA HIS A 7 -26.67 -3.26 14.43
C HIS A 7 -25.23 -2.94 13.97
N PRO A 8 -24.38 -3.95 13.67
CA PRO A 8 -23.07 -3.75 13.08
C PRO A 8 -23.18 -3.93 11.56
N GLY A 9 -22.86 -2.91 10.78
CA GLY A 9 -22.72 -3.09 9.34
C GLY A 9 -23.02 -1.85 8.53
N ASP A 10 -22.16 -0.84 8.64
CA ASP A 10 -21.94 0.03 7.48
C ASP A 10 -20.60 -0.38 6.85
N PRO A 11 -20.59 -0.93 5.63
CA PRO A 11 -19.36 -1.17 4.90
C PRO A 11 -18.75 0.18 4.48
N ASP A 12 -17.49 0.39 4.89
CA ASP A 12 -16.64 1.47 4.41
C ASP A 12 -16.67 1.50 2.86
N PRO A 13 -17.06 2.62 2.20
CA PRO A 13 -17.29 2.69 0.75
C PRO A 13 -16.01 2.65 -0.10
N GLY A 14 -14.97 1.96 0.36
CA GLY A 14 -13.74 1.68 -0.36
C GLY A 14 -13.28 0.22 -0.30
N HIS A 15 -13.97 -0.64 0.44
CA HIS A 15 -13.56 -2.03 0.64
C HIS A 15 -14.29 -2.97 -0.34
N ASP A 16 -13.79 -3.06 -1.57
CA ASP A 16 -14.20 -4.14 -2.50
C ASP A 16 -13.73 -5.50 -1.92
N PRO A 17 -14.65 -6.37 -1.47
CA PRO A 17 -14.30 -7.64 -0.82
C PRO A 17 -13.58 -8.59 -1.77
N SER A 18 -13.68 -8.38 -3.09
CA SER A 18 -13.00 -9.16 -4.14
C SER A 18 -11.48 -9.01 -4.11
N ARG A 19 -10.94 -7.97 -3.44
CA ARG A 19 -9.50 -7.69 -3.38
C ARG A 19 -8.73 -8.51 -2.36
N ARG A 20 -9.41 -9.19 -1.41
CA ARG A 20 -8.71 -9.83 -0.27
C ARG A 20 -7.96 -11.12 -0.61
N ASP A 21 -8.22 -11.73 -1.76
CA ASP A 21 -7.61 -13.00 -2.18
C ASP A 21 -6.91 -12.93 -3.55
N GLU A 22 -6.61 -11.72 -4.04
CA GLU A 22 -5.89 -11.53 -5.31
C GLU A 22 -4.40 -11.89 -5.15
N ASP A 23 -3.92 -12.89 -5.89
CA ASP A 23 -2.49 -13.23 -5.94
C ASP A 23 -1.69 -12.25 -6.81
N LEU A 24 -0.36 -12.24 -6.67
CA LEU A 24 0.49 -11.30 -7.41
C LEU A 24 0.29 -11.37 -8.94
N ALA A 25 0.01 -12.55 -9.48
CA ALA A 25 -0.23 -12.71 -10.91
C ALA A 25 -1.51 -12.00 -11.35
N ALA A 26 -2.63 -12.23 -10.64
CA ALA A 26 -3.89 -11.56 -10.91
C ALA A 26 -3.79 -10.04 -10.74
N LEU A 27 -3.09 -9.57 -9.69
CA LEU A 27 -2.82 -8.15 -9.48
C LEU A 27 -2.08 -7.53 -10.68
N LEU A 28 -1.01 -8.16 -11.13
CA LEU A 28 -0.21 -7.66 -12.25
C LEU A 28 -0.99 -7.68 -13.58
N GLU A 29 -1.79 -8.71 -13.84
CA GLU A 29 -2.67 -8.79 -15.01
C GLU A 29 -3.66 -7.61 -15.02
N ARG A 30 -4.34 -7.37 -13.89
CA ARG A 30 -5.29 -6.28 -13.73
C ARG A 30 -4.64 -4.90 -13.88
N LEU A 31 -3.43 -4.70 -13.35
CA LEU A 31 -2.71 -3.43 -13.46
C LEU A 31 -2.17 -3.19 -14.88
N LEU A 32 -1.69 -4.24 -15.56
CA LEU A 32 -1.25 -4.14 -16.96
C LEU A 32 -2.42 -3.83 -17.90
N ALA A 33 -3.61 -4.40 -17.65
CA ALA A 33 -4.82 -4.09 -18.41
C ALA A 33 -5.22 -2.60 -18.32
N GLN A 34 -4.83 -1.90 -17.24
CA GLN A 34 -5.06 -0.47 -17.05
C GLN A 34 -3.98 0.42 -17.69
N ALA A 35 -2.89 -0.16 -18.20
CA ALA A 35 -1.77 0.55 -18.82
C ALA A 35 -1.67 0.21 -20.32
N PRO A 36 -2.58 0.76 -21.17
CA PRO A 36 -2.59 0.44 -22.60
C PRO A 36 -1.24 0.79 -23.26
N GLY A 37 -0.73 -0.14 -24.05
CA GLY A 37 0.55 0.00 -24.74
C GLY A 37 1.79 -0.28 -23.85
N ARG A 38 1.61 -0.68 -22.59
CA ARG A 38 2.71 -1.17 -21.73
C ARG A 38 2.71 -2.68 -21.68
N THR A 39 3.90 -3.24 -21.67
CA THR A 39 4.11 -4.69 -21.65
C THR A 39 4.74 -5.13 -20.34
N GLN A 40 4.64 -6.42 -20.08
CA GLN A 40 5.36 -7.07 -18.99
C GLN A 40 6.89 -6.86 -19.10
N LYS A 41 7.43 -6.78 -20.32
CA LYS A 41 8.84 -6.50 -20.56
C LYS A 41 9.22 -5.09 -20.10
N ASP A 42 8.35 -4.11 -20.33
CA ASP A 42 8.54 -2.74 -19.85
C ASP A 42 8.50 -2.67 -18.33
N LEU A 43 7.61 -3.45 -17.70
CA LEU A 43 7.54 -3.54 -16.24
C LEU A 43 8.82 -4.14 -15.66
N ALA A 44 9.28 -5.24 -16.25
CA ALA A 44 10.52 -5.91 -15.84
C ALA A 44 11.72 -4.96 -15.92
N ALA A 45 11.88 -4.26 -17.05
CA ALA A 45 12.94 -3.29 -17.26
C ALA A 45 12.84 -2.12 -16.25
N GLY A 46 11.64 -1.55 -16.08
CA GLY A 46 11.40 -0.41 -15.22
C GLY A 46 11.60 -0.69 -13.72
N ALA A 47 11.33 -1.94 -13.28
CA ALA A 47 11.51 -2.38 -11.90
C ALA A 47 12.88 -3.05 -11.65
N GLY A 48 13.72 -3.16 -12.67
CA GLY A 48 15.02 -3.86 -12.60
C GLY A 48 14.87 -5.35 -12.27
N ILE A 49 13.81 -5.99 -12.74
CA ILE A 49 13.54 -7.43 -12.58
C ILE A 49 13.87 -8.10 -13.93
N SER A 50 14.46 -9.29 -13.92
CA SER A 50 14.65 -10.02 -15.18
C SER A 50 13.30 -10.46 -15.74
N TYR A 51 13.09 -10.28 -17.05
CA TYR A 51 11.85 -10.68 -17.71
C TYR A 51 11.45 -12.14 -17.42
N PRO A 52 12.36 -13.14 -17.45
CA PRO A 52 12.01 -14.52 -17.10
C PRO A 52 11.50 -14.68 -15.67
N THR A 53 12.02 -13.89 -14.72
CA THR A 53 11.57 -13.93 -13.33
C THR A 53 10.16 -13.38 -13.20
N LEU A 54 9.89 -12.23 -13.81
CA LEU A 54 8.55 -11.65 -13.80
C LEU A 54 7.55 -12.56 -14.54
N ASN A 55 7.98 -13.21 -15.62
CA ASN A 55 7.18 -14.19 -16.36
C ASN A 55 6.87 -15.44 -15.53
N ALA A 56 7.81 -15.91 -14.73
CA ALA A 56 7.55 -17.03 -13.85
C ALA A 56 6.56 -16.67 -12.73
N TRP A 57 6.56 -15.43 -12.24
CA TRP A 57 5.57 -14.97 -11.26
C TRP A 57 4.18 -14.81 -11.87
N MET A 58 4.07 -14.19 -13.06
CA MET A 58 2.80 -14.08 -13.79
C MET A 58 2.18 -15.43 -14.10
N ASN A 59 2.99 -16.42 -14.50
CA ASN A 59 2.50 -17.77 -14.81
C ASN A 59 2.37 -18.67 -13.57
N ARG A 60 2.59 -18.14 -12.35
CA ARG A 60 2.54 -18.90 -11.08
C ARG A 60 3.49 -20.10 -11.04
N THR A 61 4.52 -20.12 -11.89
CA THR A 61 5.52 -21.20 -11.96
C THR A 61 6.66 -21.00 -10.97
N ARG A 62 6.76 -19.83 -10.35
CA ARG A 62 7.72 -19.51 -9.29
C ARG A 62 7.03 -18.87 -8.10
N GLY A 63 7.37 -19.32 -6.89
CA GLY A 63 6.86 -18.73 -5.66
C GLY A 63 7.24 -17.26 -5.49
N THR A 64 6.29 -16.47 -4.98
CA THR A 64 6.39 -15.02 -4.78
C THR A 64 6.74 -14.64 -3.34
N SER A 65 6.76 -15.62 -2.42
CA SER A 65 6.99 -15.41 -0.99
C SER A 65 8.38 -14.88 -0.65
N ARG A 66 9.39 -15.02 -1.54
CA ARG A 66 10.77 -14.56 -1.33
C ARG A 66 11.16 -13.35 -2.18
N ILE A 67 10.18 -12.63 -2.73
CA ILE A 67 10.45 -11.41 -3.48
C ILE A 67 11.03 -10.35 -2.53
N ASP A 68 12.09 -9.69 -2.99
CA ASP A 68 12.69 -8.55 -2.29
C ASP A 68 11.66 -7.40 -2.21
N PRO A 69 11.37 -6.87 -1.00
CA PRO A 69 10.49 -5.72 -0.79
C PRO A 69 10.77 -4.54 -1.73
N GLU A 70 12.03 -4.27 -2.06
CA GLU A 70 12.41 -3.18 -2.97
C GLU A 70 11.91 -3.43 -4.40
N LYS A 71 11.80 -4.69 -4.84
CA LYS A 71 11.23 -5.04 -6.15
C LYS A 71 9.73 -4.81 -6.18
N LEU A 72 9.02 -5.06 -5.07
CA LEU A 72 7.59 -4.76 -4.96
C LEU A 72 7.36 -3.25 -5.04
N ARG A 73 8.15 -2.46 -4.30
CA ARG A 73 8.11 -0.98 -4.37
C ARG A 73 8.44 -0.47 -5.77
N ALA A 74 9.47 -1.02 -6.41
CA ALA A 74 9.85 -0.61 -7.76
C ALA A 74 8.72 -0.86 -8.79
N MET A 75 8.00 -1.98 -8.69
CA MET A 75 6.84 -2.24 -9.57
C MET A 75 5.71 -1.22 -9.35
N VAL A 76 5.41 -0.87 -8.09
CA VAL A 76 4.43 0.18 -7.76
C VAL A 76 4.80 1.51 -8.41
N GLU A 77 6.07 1.92 -8.29
CA GLU A 77 6.55 3.18 -8.88
C GLU A 77 6.53 3.15 -10.42
N VAL A 78 6.74 2.00 -11.04
CA VAL A 78 6.55 1.85 -12.50
C VAL A 78 5.09 2.06 -12.89
N PHE A 79 4.15 1.40 -12.21
CA PHE A 79 2.71 1.56 -12.50
C PHE A 79 2.23 2.99 -12.27
N ARG A 80 2.68 3.64 -11.18
CA ARG A 80 2.38 5.05 -10.91
C ARG A 80 2.90 5.97 -12.00
N ARG A 81 4.12 5.75 -12.51
CA ARG A 81 4.65 6.48 -13.67
C ARG A 81 3.84 6.26 -14.95
N TRP A 82 3.14 5.14 -15.06
CA TRP A 82 2.22 4.88 -16.17
C TRP A 82 0.81 5.43 -15.95
N GLY A 83 0.57 6.13 -14.84
CA GLY A 83 -0.74 6.70 -14.50
C GLY A 83 -1.71 5.69 -13.87
N VAL A 84 -1.24 4.47 -13.54
CA VAL A 84 -2.07 3.47 -12.86
C VAL A 84 -1.98 3.68 -11.35
N SER A 85 -3.15 3.83 -10.71
CA SER A 85 -3.23 3.97 -9.26
C SER A 85 -3.07 2.61 -8.59
N THR A 86 -1.99 2.44 -7.82
CA THR A 86 -1.74 1.25 -7.01
C THR A 86 -0.89 1.61 -5.79
N THR A 87 -0.87 0.72 -4.79
CA THR A 87 -0.16 0.92 -3.53
C THR A 87 0.81 -0.21 -3.23
N PRO A 88 1.90 0.04 -2.48
CA PRO A 88 2.76 -1.04 -1.99
C PRO A 88 1.97 -2.09 -1.22
N ARG A 89 1.00 -1.66 -0.41
CA ARG A 89 0.13 -2.55 0.35
C ARG A 89 -0.50 -3.66 -0.52
N GLU A 90 -1.08 -3.31 -1.67
CA GLU A 90 -1.69 -4.29 -2.59
C GLU A 90 -0.65 -5.35 -3.03
N PHE A 91 0.57 -4.93 -3.35
CA PHE A 91 1.65 -5.85 -3.75
C PHE A 91 2.13 -6.75 -2.60
N PHE A 92 2.21 -6.24 -1.37
CA PHE A 92 2.61 -7.04 -0.21
C PHE A 92 1.52 -8.05 0.20
N GLU A 93 0.25 -7.64 0.17
CA GLU A 93 -0.89 -8.52 0.41
C GLU A 93 -0.94 -9.65 -0.64
N ALA A 94 -0.73 -9.31 -1.92
CA ALA A 94 -0.77 -10.27 -3.04
C ALA A 94 0.36 -11.32 -3.04
N VAL A 95 1.43 -11.11 -2.26
CA VAL A 95 2.50 -12.11 -2.05
C VAL A 95 2.35 -12.88 -0.73
N GLY A 96 1.22 -12.72 -0.03
CA GLY A 96 0.91 -13.42 1.22
C GLY A 96 1.81 -13.02 2.38
N ARG A 97 2.41 -11.81 2.33
CA ARG A 97 3.23 -11.29 3.41
C ARG A 97 2.39 -10.34 4.28
N PRO A 98 2.48 -10.43 5.63
CA PRO A 98 1.92 -9.40 6.48
C PRO A 98 2.55 -8.07 6.07
N VAL A 99 1.69 -7.09 5.73
CA VAL A 99 2.08 -5.75 5.33
C VAL A 99 2.99 -5.21 6.43
N PRO A 100 4.30 -5.00 6.20
CA PRO A 100 5.11 -4.30 7.17
C PRO A 100 4.42 -2.96 7.41
N GLY A 101 4.19 -2.59 8.69
CA GLY A 101 3.46 -1.38 9.04
C GLY A 101 3.93 -0.19 8.21
N PRO A 102 3.06 0.81 7.95
CA PRO A 102 3.26 1.84 6.92
C PRO A 102 4.69 2.34 6.93
N SER A 103 5.32 2.48 5.76
CA SER A 103 6.72 2.93 5.67
C SER A 103 6.91 4.25 6.43
N GLY A 104 8.16 4.59 6.79
CA GLY A 104 8.45 5.89 7.40
C GLY A 104 7.79 7.03 6.63
N ASP A 105 7.96 7.02 5.31
CA ASP A 105 7.38 7.99 4.37
C ASP A 105 5.84 7.97 4.35
N GLU A 106 5.21 6.79 4.44
CA GLU A 106 3.74 6.69 4.47
C GLU A 106 3.16 7.19 5.80
N ARG A 107 3.85 6.94 6.91
CA ARG A 107 3.47 7.50 8.23
C ARG A 107 3.60 9.01 8.23
N GLU A 108 4.71 9.51 7.70
CA GLU A 108 4.97 10.93 7.57
C GLU A 108 3.95 11.63 6.65
N ALA A 109 3.70 11.06 5.46
CA ALA A 109 2.72 11.59 4.53
C ALA A 109 1.30 11.61 5.12
N ARG A 110 0.93 10.57 5.89
CA ARG A 110 -0.35 10.52 6.60
C ARG A 110 -0.43 11.59 7.68
N LEU A 111 0.62 11.76 8.49
CA LEU A 111 0.69 12.78 9.53
C LEU A 111 0.58 14.19 8.93
N LEU A 112 1.34 14.49 7.88
CA LEU A 112 1.29 15.76 7.15
C LEU A 112 -0.09 16.03 6.56
N LYS A 113 -0.74 15.01 5.97
CA LYS A 113 -2.09 15.14 5.43
C LYS A 113 -3.09 15.53 6.52
N LEU A 114 -3.04 14.87 7.68
CA LEU A 114 -3.91 15.19 8.82
C LEU A 114 -3.62 16.59 9.38
N TYR A 115 -2.34 16.93 9.56
CA TYR A 115 -1.92 18.25 10.05
C TYR A 115 -2.48 19.39 9.20
N ARG A 116 -2.38 19.29 7.87
CA ARG A 116 -2.86 20.33 6.93
C ARG A 116 -4.38 20.54 6.97
N GLN A 117 -5.15 19.55 7.39
CA GLN A 117 -6.62 19.65 7.48
C GLN A 117 -7.09 20.23 8.83
N LEU A 118 -6.20 20.32 9.81
CA LEU A 118 -6.54 20.88 11.12
C LEU A 118 -6.53 22.41 11.09
N PRO A 119 -7.44 23.07 11.82
CA PRO A 119 -7.31 24.50 12.13
C PRO A 119 -6.01 24.78 12.88
N GLU A 120 -5.47 26.00 12.73
CA GLU A 120 -4.18 26.39 13.29
C GLU A 120 -4.06 26.15 14.80
N SER A 121 -5.14 26.36 15.56
CA SER A 121 -5.18 26.08 17.01
C SER A 121 -4.96 24.60 17.32
N ARG A 122 -5.48 23.70 16.49
CA ARG A 122 -5.31 22.24 16.64
C ARG A 122 -3.97 21.75 16.10
N GLN A 123 -3.42 22.42 15.08
CA GLN A 123 -2.05 22.19 14.64
C GLN A 123 -1.04 22.47 15.77
N ARG A 124 -1.19 23.60 16.47
CA ARG A 124 -0.35 23.96 17.63
C ARG A 124 -0.51 22.97 18.79
N ALA A 125 -1.73 22.48 19.04
CA ALA A 125 -1.97 21.45 20.03
C ALA A 125 -1.27 20.13 19.67
N LEU A 126 -1.38 19.69 18.41
CA LEU A 126 -0.71 18.48 17.94
C LEU A 126 0.82 18.56 18.11
N LEU A 127 1.41 19.72 17.81
CA LEU A 127 2.85 19.94 18.02
C LEU A 127 3.24 19.83 19.49
N LYS A 128 2.46 20.44 20.40
CA LYS A 128 2.71 20.35 21.85
C LYS A 128 2.63 18.90 22.35
N ASP A 129 1.65 18.14 21.88
CA ASP A 129 1.51 16.73 22.25
C ASP A 129 2.68 15.89 21.71
N ALA A 130 3.12 16.16 20.47
CA ALA A 130 4.30 15.51 19.87
C ALA A 130 5.59 15.84 20.65
N GLU A 131 5.78 17.08 21.05
CA GLU A 131 6.91 17.51 21.90
C GLU A 131 6.89 16.80 23.25
N ALA A 132 5.72 16.70 23.90
CA ALA A 132 5.57 16.00 25.18
C ALA A 132 5.91 14.51 25.05
N MET A 133 5.42 13.84 24.00
CA MET A 133 5.79 12.45 23.69
C MET A 133 7.30 12.29 23.49
N LEU A 134 7.94 13.23 22.80
CA LEU A 134 9.39 13.22 22.59
C LEU A 134 10.15 13.36 23.91
N GLN A 135 9.72 14.23 24.82
CA GLN A 135 10.36 14.39 26.13
C GLN A 135 10.26 13.11 26.97
N VAL A 136 9.09 12.48 27.03
CA VAL A 136 8.90 11.21 27.77
C VAL A 136 9.80 10.10 27.20
N SER A 137 9.94 10.05 25.87
CA SER A 137 10.77 9.04 25.20
C SER A 137 12.28 9.19 25.41
N ARG A 138 12.75 10.34 25.88
CA ARG A 138 14.17 10.61 26.16
C ARG A 138 14.59 10.31 27.61
N ILE A 139 13.61 10.09 28.48
CA ILE A 139 13.82 9.83 29.91
C ILE A 139 13.86 8.31 30.21
N MET A 140 13.35 7.49 29.28
CA MET A 140 13.53 6.02 29.26
C MET A 140 14.77 5.64 28.44
#